data_AF-A0A935I6I2-F1
#
_entry.id   AF-A0A935I6I2-F1
#
_cell.length_a   1.000
_cell.length_b   1.000
_cell.length_c   1.000
_cell.angle_alpha   90.00
_cell.angle_beta   90.00
_cell.angle_gamma   90.00
#
_symmetry.space_group_name_H-M   'P 1'
#
loop_
_entity.id
_entity.type
_entity.pdbx_description
1 polymer ?
#
loop_
_entity_poly.entity_id
_entity_poly.type
_entity_poly.pdbx_seq_one_letter_code
_entity_poly.pdbx_strand_id
1 'polypeptide(L)'
;MSQFLDCFSDDEIIGILKKCKLALNPNGKIIINETFWDQQKFHAAMYSLQMTSLYFTTMANGNSQMYDSRVFIKLIEEAGLKLIKEEHQIATTHSLLTLSL
;
A
#
# COMPACT_ATOMS: atom_id res chain seq x y z
N MET A 1 8.64 -2.78 2.88
CA MET A 1 7.54 -3.76 2.73
C MET A 1 7.16 -3.77 1.26
N SER A 2 7.06 -4.93 0.62
CA SER A 2 6.88 -5.03 -0.83
C SER A 2 5.78 -6.05 -1.11
N GLN A 3 4.68 -5.62 -1.75
CA GLN A 3 3.52 -6.47 -2.05
C GLN A 3 3.07 -7.24 -0.81
N PHE A 4 2.87 -6.48 0.27
CA PHE A 4 2.63 -7.07 1.59
C PHE A 4 1.38 -6.48 2.22
N LEU A 5 1.21 -5.16 2.17
CA LEU A 5 0.12 -4.51 2.88
C LEU A 5 -1.22 -4.65 2.15
N ASP A 6 -1.20 -4.87 0.83
CA ASP A 6 -2.36 -5.22 0.01
C ASP A 6 -3.06 -6.54 0.41
N CYS A 7 -2.38 -7.37 1.20
CA CYS A 7 -2.90 -8.64 1.73
C CYS A 7 -3.67 -8.50 3.05
N PHE A 8 -3.92 -7.28 3.51
CA PHE A 8 -4.58 -7.01 4.79
C PHE A 8 -5.74 -6.04 4.60
N SER A 9 -6.71 -6.07 5.52
CA SER A 9 -7.78 -5.07 5.57
C SER A 9 -7.24 -3.70 6.04
N ASP A 10 -8.03 -2.65 5.83
CA ASP A 10 -7.68 -1.27 6.20
C ASP A 10 -7.25 -1.15 7.67
N ASP A 11 -8.02 -1.73 8.60
CA ASP A 11 -7.71 -1.73 10.03
C ASP A 11 -6.41 -2.48 10.37
N GLU A 12 -6.16 -3.58 9.66
CA GLU A 12 -4.94 -4.38 9.82
C GLU A 12 -3.70 -3.62 9.29
N ILE A 13 -3.82 -2.94 8.15
CA ILE A 13 -2.77 -2.07 7.60
C ILE A 13 -2.43 -0.97 8.61
N ILE A 14 -3.44 -0.26 9.14
CA ILE A 14 -3.24 0.77 10.17
C ILE A 14 -2.55 0.16 11.41
N GLY A 15 -3.01 -1.01 11.85
CA GLY A 15 -2.43 -1.73 12.99
C GLY A 15 -0.96 -2.11 12.78
N ILE A 16 -0.61 -2.60 11.59
CA ILE A 16 0.78 -2.93 11.20
C ILE A 16 1.63 -1.67 11.18
N LEU A 17 1.16 -0.61 10.52
CA LEU A 17 1.90 0.65 10.41
C LEU A 17 2.11 1.32 11.78
N LYS A 18 1.14 1.25 12.70
CA LYS A 18 1.31 1.70 14.09
C LYS A 18 2.39 0.90 14.82
N LYS A 19 2.46 -0.42 14.63
CA LYS A 19 3.55 -1.25 15.18
C LYS A 19 4.91 -0.88 14.58
N CYS A 20 4.98 -0.68 13.26
CA CYS A 20 6.19 -0.22 12.59
C CYS A 20 6.65 1.14 13.11
N LYS A 21 5.72 2.08 13.32
CA LYS A 21 5.98 3.41 13.88
C LYS A 21 6.64 3.32 15.26
N LEU A 22 6.16 2.44 16.14
CA LEU A 22 6.74 2.22 17.48
C LEU A 22 8.15 1.62 17.44
N ALA A 23 8.44 0.80 16.42
CA ALA A 23 9.75 0.19 16.21
C ALA A 23 10.74 1.09 15.46
N LEU A 24 10.29 2.23 14.93
CA LEU A 24 11.08 3.11 14.07
C LEU A 24 11.98 4.04 14.89
N ASN A 25 13.25 4.10 14.55
CA ASN A 25 14.17 5.10 15.11
C ASN A 25 13.74 6.54 14.73
N PRO A 26 14.16 7.59 15.47
CA PRO A 26 13.77 8.98 15.19
C PRO A 26 14.00 9.45 13.75
N ASN A 27 15.05 8.96 13.09
CA ASN A 27 15.39 9.27 11.70
C ASN A 27 15.11 8.10 10.74
N GLY A 28 14.47 7.04 11.22
CA GLY A 28 14.12 5.88 10.44
C GLY A 28 13.09 6.21 9.36
N LYS A 29 13.07 5.39 8.31
CA LYS A 29 12.08 5.46 7.24
C LYS A 29 11.40 4.11 7.06
N ILE A 30 10.13 4.15 6.69
CA ILE A 30 9.40 2.97 6.21
C ILE A 30 9.24 3.14 4.72
N ILE A 31 9.66 2.15 3.94
CA ILE A 31 9.49 2.15 2.48
C ILE A 31 8.48 1.07 2.13
N ILE A 32 7.42 1.47 1.45
CA ILE A 32 6.32 0.61 1.00
C ILE A 32 6.38 0.54 -0.51
N ASN A 33 6.36 -0.67 -1.07
CA ASN A 33 6.37 -0.93 -2.50
C ASN A 33 5.09 -1.67 -2.88
N GLU A 34 4.17 -1.02 -3.58
CA GLU A 34 2.86 -1.59 -3.92
C GLU A 34 2.47 -1.30 -5.37
N THR A 35 1.60 -2.12 -5.93
CA THR A 35 1.03 -1.95 -7.27
C THR A 35 -0.33 -1.27 -7.18
N PHE A 36 -0.34 0.04 -6.90
CA PHE A 36 -1.60 0.80 -6.87
C PHE A 36 -2.27 0.81 -8.24
N TRP A 37 -3.55 0.43 -8.31
CA TRP A 37 -4.22 0.24 -9.59
C TRP A 37 -4.45 1.57 -10.32
N ASP A 38 -4.63 2.66 -9.60
CA ASP A 38 -4.83 4.01 -10.16
C ASP A 38 -3.53 4.62 -10.71
N GLN A 39 -2.38 4.05 -10.36
CA GLN A 39 -1.05 4.50 -10.77
C GLN A 39 -0.47 3.61 -11.87
N GLN A 40 -1.30 3.02 -12.72
CA GLN A 40 -0.83 2.20 -13.84
C GLN A 40 -0.82 2.98 -15.16
N LYS A 41 0.27 2.83 -15.93
CA LYS A 41 0.42 3.49 -17.24
C LYS A 41 -0.66 3.08 -18.26
N PHE A 42 -1.12 1.84 -18.20
CA PHE A 42 -2.07 1.28 -19.15
C PHE A 42 -3.36 0.90 -18.46
N HIS A 43 -4.49 1.23 -19.09
CA HIS A 43 -5.83 0.88 -18.59
C HIS A 43 -5.98 -0.62 -18.33
N ALA A 44 -5.41 -1.47 -19.21
CA ALA A 44 -5.45 -2.92 -19.03
C ALA A 44 -4.73 -3.39 -17.75
N ALA A 45 -3.64 -2.73 -17.35
CA ALA A 45 -2.91 -3.06 -16.12
C ALA A 45 -3.73 -2.63 -14.88
N MET A 46 -4.30 -1.42 -14.90
CA MET A 46 -5.22 -0.97 -13.86
C MET A 46 -6.38 -1.96 -13.68
N TYR A 47 -7.05 -2.31 -14.78
CA TYR A 47 -8.19 -3.22 -14.77
C TYR A 47 -7.80 -4.61 -14.25
N SER A 48 -6.66 -5.15 -14.70
CA SER A 48 -6.17 -6.47 -14.25
C SER A 48 -5.91 -6.49 -12.74
N LEU A 49 -5.31 -5.43 -12.18
CA LEU A 49 -5.09 -5.32 -10.73
C LEU A 49 -6.41 -5.22 -9.97
N GLN A 50 -7.34 -4.37 -10.43
CA GLN A 50 -8.63 -4.22 -9.76
C GLN A 50 -9.40 -5.54 -9.74
N MET A 51 -9.43 -6.29 -10.85
CA MET A 51 -10.07 -7.60 -10.93
C MET A 51 -9.37 -8.68 -10.11
N THR A 52 -8.06 -8.55 -9.88
CA THR A 52 -7.30 -9.44 -8.97
C THR A 52 -7.82 -9.34 -7.53
N SER A 53 -8.43 -8.22 -7.13
CA SER A 53 -9.03 -8.07 -5.78
C SER A 53 -10.08 -9.14 -5.46
N LEU A 54 -10.77 -9.68 -6.48
CA LEU A 54 -11.73 -10.76 -6.30
C LEU A 54 -11.08 -12.05 -5.74
N TYR A 55 -9.81 -12.32 -6.06
CA TYR A 55 -9.07 -13.44 -5.48
C TYR A 55 -8.93 -13.28 -3.96
N PHE A 56 -8.58 -12.07 -3.48
CA PHE A 56 -8.48 -11.83 -2.04
C PHE A 56 -9.82 -11.99 -1.33
N THR A 57 -10.89 -11.48 -1.94
CA THR A 57 -12.26 -11.58 -1.41
C THR A 57 -12.78 -13.02 -1.36
N THR A 58 -12.51 -13.83 -2.39
CA THR A 58 -13.18 -15.13 -2.56
C THR A 58 -12.34 -16.33 -2.16
N MET A 59 -11.01 -16.20 -2.14
CA MET A 59 -10.10 -17.34 -1.94
C MET A 59 -9.02 -17.12 -0.87
N ALA A 60 -8.46 -15.92 -0.75
CA ALA A 60 -7.32 -15.70 0.16
C ALA A 60 -7.75 -15.41 1.61
N ASN A 61 -7.97 -14.15 1.97
CA ASN A 61 -8.23 -13.70 3.34
C ASN A 61 -9.67 -13.22 3.58
N GLY A 62 -10.44 -13.00 2.50
CA GLY A 62 -11.82 -12.55 2.57
C GLY A 62 -12.00 -11.05 2.88
N ASN A 63 -10.92 -10.27 2.99
CA ASN A 63 -11.01 -8.90 3.50
C ASN A 63 -10.03 -7.88 2.87
N SER A 64 -9.14 -8.28 1.96
CA SER A 64 -8.17 -7.36 1.32
C SER A 64 -8.41 -7.13 -0.18
N GLN A 65 -7.60 -6.26 -0.79
CA GLN A 65 -7.75 -5.83 -2.19
C GLN A 65 -6.44 -5.27 -2.76
N MET A 66 -6.38 -5.12 -4.08
CA MET A 66 -5.41 -4.23 -4.71
C MET A 66 -5.88 -2.78 -4.50
N TYR A 67 -5.01 -1.93 -3.94
CA TYR A 67 -5.41 -0.62 -3.43
C TYR A 67 -5.36 0.53 -4.44
N ASP A 68 -6.26 1.50 -4.25
CA ASP A 68 -6.15 2.87 -4.79
C ASP A 68 -5.14 3.63 -3.91
N SER A 69 -4.18 4.31 -4.53
CA SER A 69 -3.13 5.04 -3.82
C SER A 69 -3.72 6.06 -2.82
N ARG A 70 -4.82 6.73 -3.17
CA ARG A 70 -5.46 7.76 -2.33
C ARG A 70 -6.12 7.19 -1.10
N VAL A 71 -6.65 5.97 -1.19
CA VAL A 71 -7.19 5.24 -0.03
C VAL A 71 -6.02 4.84 0.87
N PHE A 72 -4.97 4.26 0.28
CA PHE A 72 -3.81 3.78 1.02
C PHE A 72 -3.07 4.91 1.77
N ILE A 73 -2.95 6.09 1.15
CA ILE A 73 -2.35 7.27 1.77
C ILE A 73 -3.15 7.73 3.00
N LYS A 74 -4.48 7.66 2.97
CA LYS A 74 -5.30 7.97 4.17
C LYS A 74 -5.01 6.99 5.31
N LEU A 75 -4.87 5.70 5.01
CA LEU A 75 -4.52 4.68 6.01
C LEU A 75 -3.15 4.97 6.65
N ILE A 76 -2.18 5.46 5.86
CA ILE A 76 -0.87 5.90 6.35
C ILE A 76 -1.01 7.09 7.31
N GLU A 77 -1.82 8.09 6.95
CA GLU A 77 -2.08 9.26 7.79
C GLU A 77 -2.79 8.86 9.10
N GLU A 78 -3.76 7.96 9.04
CA GLU A 78 -4.48 7.41 10.20
C GLU A 78 -3.58 6.57 11.13
N ALA A 79 -2.53 5.94 10.58
CA ALA A 79 -1.46 5.32 11.37
C ALA A 79 -0.53 6.35 12.04
N GLY A 80 -0.69 7.63 11.71
CA GLY A 80 0.10 8.74 12.23
C GLY A 80 1.52 8.78 11.68
N LEU A 81 1.71 8.32 10.44
CA LEU A 81 2.96 8.45 9.68
C LEU A 81 2.80 9.54 8.62
N LYS A 82 3.91 10.10 8.15
CA LYS A 82 3.93 11.12 7.11
C LYS A 82 4.51 10.56 5.82
N LEU A 83 3.80 10.72 4.72
CA LEU A 83 4.35 10.48 3.38
C LEU A 83 5.35 11.60 3.04
N ILE A 84 6.61 11.23 2.81
CA ILE A 84 7.67 12.20 2.47
C ILE A 84 8.09 12.15 1.00
N LYS A 85 7.86 11.02 0.34
CA LYS A 85 8.19 10.83 -1.07
C LYS A 85 7.34 9.74 -1.66
N GLU A 86 6.87 9.98 -2.87
CA GLU A 86 6.13 9.03 -3.69
C GLU A 86 6.79 8.95 -5.06
N GLU A 87 7.06 7.73 -5.52
CA GLU A 87 7.68 7.46 -6.81
C GLU A 87 6.90 6.37 -7.53
N HIS A 88 6.32 6.71 -8.68
CA HIS A 88 5.54 5.79 -9.49
C HIS A 88 6.35 5.21 -10.65
N GLN A 89 5.80 4.17 -11.28
CA GLN A 89 6.37 3.52 -12.47
C GLN A 89 7.74 2.87 -12.23
N ILE A 90 8.04 2.51 -10.98
CA ILE A 90 9.23 1.71 -10.66
C ILE A 90 9.02 0.33 -11.27
N ALA A 91 10.00 -0.13 -12.06
CA ALA A 91 9.86 -1.35 -12.87
C ALA A 91 8.53 -1.41 -13.65
N THR A 92 8.04 -0.26 -14.12
CA THR A 92 6.81 -0.06 -14.93
C THR A 92 5.45 -0.23 -14.24
N THR A 93 5.36 -0.85 -13.07
CA THR A 93 4.07 -1.16 -12.43
C THR A 93 3.99 -0.79 -10.95
N HIS A 94 5.14 -0.53 -10.31
CA HIS A 94 5.20 -0.34 -8.87
C HIS A 94 5.26 1.14 -8.47
N SER A 95 4.78 1.41 -7.26
CA SER A 95 4.90 2.68 -6.56
C SER A 95 5.66 2.50 -5.25
N LEU A 96 6.64 3.36 -5.01
CA LEU A 96 7.37 3.43 -3.74
C LEU A 96 6.87 4.63 -2.92
N LEU A 97 6.35 4.34 -1.73
CA LEU A 97 6.01 5.33 -0.72
C LEU A 97 7.07 5.31 0.37
N THR A 98 7.74 6.44 0.60
CA THR A 98 8.67 6.61 1.72
C THR A 98 7.97 7.39 2.82
N LEU A 99 7.96 6.83 4.03
CA LEU A 99 7.29 7.39 5.19
C LEU A 99 8.28 7.75 6.30
N SER A 100 7.90 8.70 7.14
CA SER A 100 8.56 9.00 8.42
C SER A 100 7.54 9.12 9.56
N LEU A 101 8.07 9.27 10.79
CA LEU A 101 7.31 9.79 11.92
C LEU A 101 6.71 11.17 11.60
#